data_AF-A0A328HGT1-F1
#
_entry.id   AF-A0A328HGT1-F1
#
_cell.length_a   1.000
_cell.length_b   1.000
_cell.length_c   1.000
_cell.angle_alpha   90.00
_cell.angle_beta   90.00
_cell.angle_gamma   90.00
#
_symmetry.space_group_name_H-M   'P 1'
#
loop_
_entity.id
_entity.type
_entity.pdbx_description
1 polymer ?
#
loop_
_entity_poly.entity_id
_entity_poly.type
_entity_poly.pdbx_seq_one_letter_code
_entity_poly.pdbx_strand_id
1 'polypeptide(L)'
;MQETQGKETRQADMDYEQDFMTTAQDTVATLISKSVPKATFTSSDGQTILGWQFDGIERDIEIRGNPGRGWWQEAWGRTAYVIDSDCRFWEYSFSGVDEHERDTRLSHGIRPMPKSYLVGSEGEPFSKYKEILQRLRYQY
;
A
#
# COMPACT_ATOMS: atom_id res chain seq x y z
N MET A 1 -41.46 41.79 6.87
CA MET A 1 -41.08 40.50 6.29
C MET A 1 -40.26 40.78 5.04
N GLN A 2 -38.95 40.62 5.12
CA GLN A 2 -38.07 40.52 3.96
C GLN A 2 -37.16 39.33 4.23
N GLU A 3 -37.40 38.26 3.48
CA GLU A 3 -36.52 37.10 3.41
C GLU A 3 -35.21 37.54 2.75
N THR A 4 -34.11 37.36 3.45
CA THR A 4 -32.79 37.40 2.81
C THR A 4 -32.26 35.97 2.84
N GLN A 5 -32.57 35.24 1.76
CA GLN A 5 -31.84 34.04 1.38
C GLN A 5 -30.37 34.42 1.17
N GLY A 6 -29.48 33.79 1.92
CA GLY A 6 -28.05 34.08 1.90
C GLY A 6 -27.23 32.79 1.95
N LYS A 7 -26.88 32.32 0.75
CA LYS A 7 -25.77 31.41 0.41
C LYS A 7 -25.88 29.97 0.90
N GLU A 8 -26.47 29.15 0.03
CA GLU A 8 -25.90 27.86 -0.31
C GLU A 8 -24.41 27.99 -0.59
N THR A 9 -23.60 27.32 0.20
CA THR A 9 -22.40 26.67 -0.31
C THR A 9 -22.38 25.30 0.34
N ARG A 10 -23.33 24.46 -0.07
CA ARG A 10 -23.15 23.02 0.07
C ARG A 10 -21.94 22.73 -0.80
N GLN A 11 -20.79 22.52 -0.17
CA GLN A 11 -19.72 21.72 -0.74
C GLN A 11 -20.43 20.58 -1.46
N ALA A 12 -20.39 20.55 -2.79
CA ALA A 12 -20.94 19.43 -3.53
C ALA A 12 -20.32 18.18 -2.89
N ASP A 13 -21.15 17.24 -2.43
CA ASP A 13 -20.70 15.99 -1.81
C ASP A 13 -19.73 15.33 -2.78
N MET A 14 -18.44 15.58 -2.57
CA MET A 14 -17.39 15.03 -3.40
C MET A 14 -17.36 13.55 -3.06
N ASP A 15 -17.64 12.72 -4.06
CA ASP A 15 -17.44 11.29 -3.94
C ASP A 15 -15.93 11.03 -3.92
N TYR A 16 -15.35 11.08 -2.72
CA TYR A 16 -13.92 10.87 -2.48
C TYR A 16 -13.44 9.53 -3.03
N GLU A 17 -14.29 8.50 -3.04
CA GLU A 17 -13.93 7.21 -3.61
C GLU A 17 -13.84 7.30 -5.13
N GLN A 18 -14.83 7.90 -5.79
CA GLN A 18 -14.81 8.05 -7.24
C GLN A 18 -13.62 8.90 -7.70
N ASP A 19 -13.31 9.99 -7.00
CA ASP A 19 -12.15 10.84 -7.26
C ASP A 19 -10.82 10.10 -7.03
N PHE A 20 -10.72 9.29 -5.96
CA PHE A 20 -9.57 8.41 -5.74
C PHE A 20 -9.40 7.36 -6.84
N MET A 21 -10.48 6.69 -7.25
CA MET A 21 -10.44 5.67 -8.30
C MET A 21 -10.09 6.27 -9.67
N THR A 22 -10.59 7.48 -9.96
CA THR A 22 -10.19 8.24 -11.15
C THR A 22 -8.69 8.54 -11.13
N THR A 23 -8.16 8.98 -9.98
CA THR A 23 -6.72 9.21 -9.80
C THR A 23 -5.91 7.94 -10.02
N ALA A 24 -6.37 6.79 -9.52
CA ALA A 24 -5.71 5.50 -9.70
C ALA A 24 -5.66 5.09 -11.18
N GLN A 25 -6.78 5.24 -11.89
CA GLN A 25 -6.89 4.96 -13.33
C GLN A 25 -5.94 5.84 -14.16
N ASP A 26 -5.94 7.15 -13.91
CA ASP A 26 -5.05 8.09 -14.60
C ASP A 26 -3.57 7.78 -14.34
N THR A 27 -3.26 7.38 -13.11
CA THR A 27 -1.89 6.98 -12.71
C THR A 27 -1.47 5.73 -13.48
N VAL A 28 -2.27 4.67 -13.48
CA VAL A 28 -1.99 3.43 -14.21
C VAL A 28 -1.87 3.69 -15.70
N ALA A 29 -2.78 4.47 -16.30
CA ALA A 29 -2.72 4.85 -17.70
C ALA A 29 -1.40 5.58 -18.04
N THR A 30 -0.93 6.46 -17.14
CA THR A 30 0.34 7.17 -17.31
C THR A 30 1.55 6.23 -17.22
N LEU A 31 1.56 5.30 -16.26
CA LEU A 31 2.64 4.32 -16.12
C LEU A 31 2.73 3.41 -17.35
N ILE A 32 1.58 3.00 -17.90
CA ILE A 32 1.51 2.22 -19.14
C ILE A 32 2.02 3.04 -20.33
N SER A 33 1.55 4.29 -20.51
CA SER A 33 1.94 5.12 -21.65
C SER A 33 3.44 5.44 -21.66
N LYS A 34 4.03 5.57 -20.47
CA LYS A 34 5.48 5.74 -20.27
C LYS A 34 6.28 4.43 -20.33
N SER A 35 5.63 3.28 -20.53
CA SER A 35 6.26 1.96 -20.52
C SER A 35 7.05 1.67 -19.24
N VAL A 36 6.54 2.14 -18.09
CA VAL A 36 7.19 1.89 -16.80
C VAL A 36 7.13 0.39 -16.48
N PRO A 37 8.28 -0.27 -16.24
CA PRO A 37 8.30 -1.70 -15.94
C PRO A 37 7.47 -2.06 -14.70
N LYS A 38 6.75 -3.17 -14.77
CA LYS A 38 6.06 -3.77 -13.61
C LYS A 38 7.03 -4.63 -12.82
N ALA A 39 6.88 -4.67 -11.51
CA ALA A 39 7.52 -5.64 -10.65
C ALA A 39 6.64 -6.90 -10.52
N THR A 40 7.29 -8.06 -10.36
CA THR A 40 6.61 -9.33 -10.05
C THR A 40 6.72 -9.56 -8.55
N PHE A 41 5.59 -9.85 -7.91
CA PHE A 41 5.54 -10.22 -6.49
C PHE A 41 4.94 -11.62 -6.39
N THR A 42 5.58 -12.51 -5.63
CA THR A 42 5.20 -13.91 -5.52
C THR A 42 5.14 -14.32 -4.06
N SER A 43 3.98 -14.81 -3.62
CA SER A 43 3.78 -15.32 -2.25
C SER A 43 4.35 -16.74 -2.11
N SER A 44 4.47 -17.20 -0.86
CA SER A 44 4.99 -18.53 -0.55
C SER A 44 4.08 -19.67 -1.05
N ASP A 45 2.81 -19.41 -1.32
CA ASP A 45 1.85 -20.36 -1.90
C ASP A 45 1.81 -20.34 -3.44
N GLY A 46 2.64 -19.52 -4.08
CA GLY A 46 2.76 -19.42 -5.54
C GLY A 46 1.82 -18.41 -6.20
N GLN A 47 0.93 -17.74 -5.46
CA GLN A 47 0.18 -16.61 -6.02
C GLN A 47 1.16 -15.53 -6.51
N THR A 48 0.87 -14.96 -7.68
CA THR A 48 1.70 -13.93 -8.30
C THR A 48 0.86 -12.73 -8.69
N ILE A 49 1.39 -11.52 -8.46
CA ILE A 49 0.83 -10.27 -8.97
C ILE A 49 1.90 -9.50 -9.76
N LEU A 50 1.46 -8.78 -10.79
CA LEU A 50 2.27 -7.88 -11.59
C LEU A 50 1.73 -6.46 -11.43
N GLY A 51 2.57 -5.53 -10.97
CA GLY A 51 2.14 -4.16 -10.75
C GLY A 51 3.28 -3.21 -10.38
N TRP A 52 2.90 -2.02 -9.95
CA TRP A 52 3.84 -1.00 -9.47
C TRP A 52 3.67 -0.83 -7.97
N GLN A 53 4.79 -0.87 -7.25
CA GLN A 53 4.79 -0.48 -5.84
C GLN A 53 4.59 1.04 -5.77
N PHE A 54 3.59 1.47 -4.99
CA PHE A 54 3.31 2.90 -4.79
C PHE A 54 3.64 3.37 -3.38
N ASP A 55 3.64 2.47 -2.40
CA ASP A 55 3.99 2.75 -1.01
C ASP A 55 4.47 1.46 -0.32
N GLY A 56 4.96 1.56 0.91
CA GLY A 56 5.39 0.41 1.70
C GLY A 56 5.81 0.77 3.11
N ILE A 57 5.94 -0.26 3.94
CA ILE A 57 6.37 -0.14 5.34
C ILE A 57 7.51 -1.13 5.54
N GLU A 58 8.66 -0.64 6.00
CA GLU A 58 9.71 -1.50 6.54
C GLU A 58 9.45 -1.72 8.03
N ARG A 59 9.60 -2.97 8.49
CA ARG A 59 9.56 -3.28 9.91
C ARG A 59 10.98 -3.29 10.44
N ASP A 60 11.19 -2.59 11.56
CA ASP A 60 12.44 -2.68 12.29
C ASP A 60 12.74 -4.12 12.69
N ILE A 61 14.02 -4.43 12.85
CA ILE A 61 14.47 -5.74 13.30
C ILE A 61 14.10 -5.89 14.78
N GLU A 62 13.28 -6.90 15.09
CA GLU A 62 12.95 -7.30 16.45
C GLU A 62 13.88 -8.44 16.91
N ILE A 63 14.76 -8.16 17.87
CA ILE A 63 15.59 -9.19 18.52
C ILE A 63 14.98 -9.56 19.87
N ARG A 64 14.74 -10.85 20.08
CA ARG A 64 14.28 -11.42 21.36
C ARG A 64 15.32 -12.39 21.90
N GLY A 65 15.41 -12.44 23.23
CA GLY A 65 16.30 -13.36 23.93
C GLY A 65 17.63 -12.75 24.35
N ASN A 66 18.56 -13.64 24.67
CA ASN A 66 19.90 -13.29 25.10
C ASN A 66 20.90 -14.23 24.41
N PRO A 67 21.55 -13.76 23.34
CA PRO A 67 22.56 -14.55 22.63
C PRO A 67 23.65 -15.12 23.56
N GLY A 68 24.02 -14.37 24.60
CA GLY A 68 24.99 -14.80 25.62
C GLY A 68 24.49 -15.89 26.57
N ARG A 69 23.20 -16.23 26.55
CA ARG A 69 22.60 -17.35 27.29
C ARG A 69 22.14 -18.49 26.37
N GLY A 70 22.55 -18.49 25.10
CA GLY A 70 22.28 -19.57 24.15
C GLY A 70 20.84 -19.61 23.63
N TRP A 71 20.08 -18.51 23.71
CA TRP A 71 18.80 -18.42 23.00
C TRP A 71 18.60 -17.02 22.43
N TRP A 72 18.27 -16.95 21.15
CA TRP A 72 17.91 -15.71 20.48
C TRP A 72 16.94 -15.99 19.32
N GLN A 73 16.20 -14.95 18.96
CA GLN A 73 15.32 -14.90 17.80
C GLN A 73 15.39 -13.50 17.20
N GLU A 74 15.60 -13.40 15.90
CA GLU A 74 15.56 -12.16 15.14
C GLU A 74 14.40 -12.23 14.15
N ALA A 75 13.54 -11.22 14.12
CA ALA A 75 12.43 -11.11 13.18
C ALA A 75 12.50 -9.79 12.43
N TRP A 76 12.31 -9.85 11.11
CA TRP A 76 12.33 -8.68 10.24
C TRP A 76 11.31 -8.84 9.13
N GLY A 77 10.99 -7.75 8.44
CA GLY A 77 10.05 -7.83 7.33
C GLY A 77 9.76 -6.49 6.69
N ARG A 78 8.96 -6.55 5.62
CA ARG A 78 8.43 -5.37 4.96
C ARG A 78 7.09 -5.67 4.32
N THR A 79 6.33 -4.62 4.10
CA THR A 79 5.10 -4.63 3.32
C THR A 79 5.26 -3.68 2.15
N ALA A 80 4.90 -4.12 0.94
CA ALA A 80 4.78 -3.28 -0.24
C ALA A 80 3.30 -3.19 -0.63
N TYR A 81 2.84 -1.99 -0.93
CA TYR A 81 1.52 -1.75 -1.49
C TYR A 81 1.64 -1.59 -3.00
N VAL A 82 0.87 -2.39 -3.72
CA VAL A 82 1.01 -2.58 -5.17
C VAL A 82 -0.31 -2.24 -5.85
N ILE A 83 -0.24 -1.50 -6.95
CA ILE A 83 -1.37 -1.30 -7.87
C ILE A 83 -1.11 -2.06 -9.17
N ASP A 84 -2.07 -2.90 -9.59
CA ASP A 84 -1.99 -3.65 -10.84
C ASP A 84 -2.57 -2.87 -12.03
N SER A 85 -2.51 -3.44 -13.24
CA SER A 85 -3.04 -2.80 -14.44
C SER A 85 -4.56 -2.66 -14.48
N ASP A 86 -5.27 -3.40 -13.62
CA ASP A 86 -6.73 -3.35 -13.51
C ASP A 86 -7.16 -2.36 -12.40
N CYS A 87 -6.23 -1.54 -11.90
CA CYS A 87 -6.42 -0.60 -10.80
C CYS A 87 -6.85 -1.28 -9.49
N ARG A 88 -6.44 -2.53 -9.26
CA ARG A 88 -6.65 -3.23 -7.99
C ARG A 88 -5.45 -3.02 -7.08
N PHE A 89 -5.76 -2.88 -5.80
CA PHE A 89 -4.76 -2.65 -4.75
C PHE A 89 -4.46 -3.95 -4.01
N TRP A 90 -3.17 -4.23 -3.87
CA TRP A 90 -2.65 -5.43 -3.24
C TRP A 90 -1.67 -5.06 -2.14
N GLU A 91 -1.68 -5.87 -1.10
CA GLU A 91 -0.64 -5.89 -0.08
C GLU A 91 0.25 -7.10 -0.33
N TYR A 92 1.53 -6.86 -0.56
CA TYR A 92 2.57 -7.87 -0.54
C TYR A 92 3.36 -7.75 0.76
N SER A 93 3.46 -8.84 1.51
CA SER A 93 4.19 -8.90 2.77
C SER A 93 5.35 -9.88 2.66
N PHE A 94 6.47 -9.53 3.28
CA PHE A 94 7.64 -10.36 3.48
C PHE A 94 8.00 -10.35 4.95
N SER A 95 8.29 -11.51 5.51
CA SER A 95 8.85 -11.64 6.86
C SER A 95 9.92 -12.73 6.90
N GLY A 96 11.01 -12.45 7.59
CA GLY A 96 12.04 -13.42 7.97
C GLY A 96 12.09 -13.61 9.48
N VAL A 97 12.35 -14.83 9.91
CA VAL A 97 12.63 -15.17 11.31
C VAL A 97 13.86 -16.05 11.35
N ASP A 98 14.90 -15.60 12.05
CA ASP A 98 16.08 -16.40 12.40
C ASP A 98 16.04 -16.78 13.88
N GLU A 99 16.41 -18.01 14.20
CA GLU A 99 16.33 -18.54 15.56
C GLU A 99 17.56 -19.38 15.87
N HIS A 100 18.01 -19.35 17.14
CA HIS A 100 19.08 -20.25 17.58
C HIS A 100 18.70 -21.72 17.31
N GLU A 101 19.63 -22.48 16.72
CA GLU A 101 19.49 -23.91 16.37
C GLU A 101 18.37 -24.23 15.36
N ARG A 102 17.85 -23.24 14.63
CA ARG A 102 16.87 -23.44 13.56
C ARG A 102 17.28 -22.72 12.30
N ASP A 103 16.87 -23.27 11.17
CA ASP A 103 17.04 -22.60 9.88
C ASP A 103 16.16 -21.35 9.80
N THR A 104 16.66 -20.34 9.09
CA THR A 104 15.91 -19.12 8.80
C THR A 104 14.62 -19.44 8.05
N ARG A 105 13.50 -18.90 8.55
CA ARG A 105 12.17 -19.08 7.96
C ARG A 105 11.74 -17.81 7.24
N LEU A 106 11.48 -17.91 5.96
CA LEU A 106 10.95 -16.83 5.14
C LEU A 106 9.48 -17.07 4.81
N SER A 107 8.67 -16.02 4.90
CA SER A 107 7.27 -16.05 4.52
C SER A 107 6.94 -14.85 3.63
N HIS A 108 6.16 -15.10 2.58
CA HIS A 108 5.63 -14.11 1.68
C HIS A 108 4.13 -14.27 1.57
N GLY A 109 3.39 -13.17 1.69
CA GLY A 109 1.93 -13.17 1.59
C GLY A 109 1.45 -12.13 0.59
N ILE A 110 0.46 -12.49 -0.21
CA ILE A 110 -0.27 -11.55 -1.07
C ILE A 110 -1.73 -11.55 -0.62
N ARG A 111 -2.32 -10.37 -0.50
CA ARG A 111 -3.76 -10.23 -0.27
C ARG A 111 -4.31 -8.97 -0.92
N PRO A 112 -5.59 -8.94 -1.32
CA PRO A 112 -6.25 -7.70 -1.69
C PRO A 112 -6.18 -6.70 -0.53
N MET A 113 -5.87 -5.45 -0.83
CA MET A 113 -5.82 -4.43 0.20
C MET A 113 -7.26 -4.02 0.56
N PRO A 114 -7.67 -4.13 1.84
CA PRO A 114 -9.01 -3.71 2.24
C PRO A 114 -9.21 -2.22 1.97
N LYS A 115 -10.39 -1.86 1.45
CA LYS A 115 -10.72 -0.45 1.18
C LYS A 115 -10.59 0.45 2.42
N SER A 116 -10.86 -0.08 3.61
CA SER A 116 -10.67 0.66 4.87
C SER A 116 -9.22 1.10 5.09
N TYR A 117 -8.23 0.39 4.53
CA TYR A 117 -6.83 0.81 4.62
C TYR A 117 -6.56 2.00 3.70
N LEU A 118 -7.24 2.07 2.55
CA LEU A 118 -7.12 3.16 1.58
C LEU A 118 -7.75 4.46 2.05
N VAL A 119 -8.81 4.39 2.87
CA VAL A 119 -9.48 5.59 3.42
C VAL A 119 -8.53 6.40 4.30
N GLY A 120 -7.64 5.73 5.05
CA GLY A 120 -6.78 6.36 6.05
C GLY A 120 -7.53 6.73 7.34
N SER A 121 -6.78 7.02 8.40
CA SER A 121 -7.32 7.45 9.70
C SER A 121 -7.19 8.96 9.94
N GLU A 122 -6.54 9.68 9.04
CA GLU A 122 -6.19 11.10 9.16
C GLU A 122 -6.55 11.83 7.85
N GLY A 123 -7.03 13.08 7.97
CA GLY A 123 -7.38 13.92 6.82
C GLY A 123 -8.69 13.53 6.13
N GLU A 124 -8.85 14.01 4.89
CA GLU A 124 -9.98 13.62 4.03
C GLU A 124 -9.83 12.14 3.60
N PRO A 125 -10.95 11.41 3.40
CA PRO A 125 -10.92 10.04 2.92
C PRO A 125 -10.04 9.89 1.68
N PHE A 126 -9.17 8.87 1.67
CA PHE A 126 -8.26 8.55 0.57
C PHE A 126 -7.15 9.56 0.25
N SER A 127 -7.12 10.71 0.93
CA SER A 127 -6.21 11.82 0.62
C SER A 127 -4.74 11.41 0.56
N LYS A 128 -4.25 10.67 1.57
CA LYS A 128 -2.86 10.17 1.62
C LYS A 128 -2.49 9.36 0.37
N TYR A 129 -3.27 8.33 0.05
CA TYR A 129 -2.93 7.45 -1.06
C TYR A 129 -3.20 8.09 -2.42
N LYS A 130 -4.18 9.01 -2.50
CA LYS A 130 -4.38 9.85 -3.67
C LYS A 130 -3.12 10.66 -3.98
N GLU A 131 -2.54 11.32 -2.98
CA GLU A 131 -1.32 12.10 -3.15
C GLU A 131 -0.13 11.22 -3.58
N ILE A 132 0.02 10.05 -2.97
CA ILE A 132 1.09 9.09 -3.33
C ILE A 132 0.96 8.66 -4.79
N LEU A 133 -0.25 8.28 -5.25
CA LEU A 133 -0.49 7.90 -6.65
C LEU A 133 -0.21 9.06 -7.62
N GLN A 134 -0.63 10.29 -7.26
CA GLN A 134 -0.34 11.48 -8.06
C GLN A 134 1.16 11.78 -8.17
N ARG A 135 1.97 11.38 -7.19
CA ARG A 135 3.43 11.53 -7.23
C ARG A 135 4.08 10.40 -8.03
N LEU A 136 3.54 9.18 -7.95
CA LEU A 136 4.08 7.99 -8.63
C LEU A 136 4.26 8.22 -10.13
N ARG A 137 3.33 8.93 -10.77
CA ARG A 137 3.40 9.28 -12.21
C ARG A 137 4.62 10.13 -12.61
N TYR A 138 5.31 10.74 -11.66
CA TYR A 138 6.48 11.60 -11.87
C TYR A 138 7.80 10.97 -11.40
N GLN A 139 7.76 9.82 -10.73
CA GLN A 139 8.97 9.13 -10.26
C GLN A 139 9.67 8.32 -11.37
N TYR A 140 9.00 8.16 -12.51
CA TYR A 140 9.48 7.46 -13.72
C TYR A 140 9.23 8.31 -14.96
#